data_AF-A0AAC9JKN1-F1
#
_entry.id   AF-A0AAC9JKN1-F1
#
_cell.length_a   1.000
_cell.length_b   1.000
_cell.length_c   1.000
_cell.angle_alpha   90.00
_cell.angle_beta   90.00
_cell.angle_gamma   90.00
#
_symmetry.space_group_name_H-M   'P 1'
#
loop_
_entity.id
_entity.type
_entity.pdbx_description
1 polymer ?
#
loop_
_entity_poly.entity_id
_entity_poly.type
_entity_poly.pdbx_seq_one_letter_code
_entity_poly.pdbx_strand_id
1 'polypeptide(L)'
;MSTHIIKDDKLSIPLYHGTTSLFIKSINEYGLGGKDPLKSYNALNLLQSLWCKAENQLANDSFWLSIRERFQTIVEQNQFKGVLNQQHGETYLTYNPMIAVKYAVDCLHGGEFLTNLRGLIQLLISKNVEGVREEVNAHPLRQVLDQYYDPYVLKIESLDINDLETETGLAMDVQIAKISHYMSNAIISPLSFKLKSVVKPQDIEIKKIGKWQTVEQQLALKILNTKYSRYVEKLG
;
A
#
# COMPACT_ATOMS: atom_id res chain seq x y z
N MET A 1 -21.96 12.33 -21.54
CA MET A 1 -22.03 13.58 -20.73
C MET A 1 -20.74 13.66 -19.94
N SER A 2 -20.00 14.77 -20.04
CA SER A 2 -18.78 14.98 -19.25
C SER A 2 -19.16 15.15 -17.79
N THR A 3 -19.05 14.08 -17.00
CA THR A 3 -19.15 14.16 -15.54
C THR A 3 -17.96 14.99 -15.08
N HIS A 4 -18.20 16.24 -14.69
CA HIS A 4 -17.16 17.10 -14.13
C HIS A 4 -16.74 16.53 -12.77
N ILE A 5 -15.72 15.66 -12.79
CA ILE A 5 -15.09 15.06 -11.60
C ILE A 5 -14.44 16.14 -10.72
N ILE A 6 -14.13 17.31 -11.28
CA ILE A 6 -13.60 18.45 -10.54
C ILE A 6 -14.69 19.51 -10.45
N LYS A 7 -14.96 19.99 -9.24
CA LYS A 7 -15.85 21.11 -8.95
C LYS A 7 -15.22 21.97 -7.86
N ASP A 8 -15.05 23.27 -8.12
CA ASP A 8 -14.47 24.24 -7.18
C ASP A 8 -13.11 23.74 -6.62
N ASP A 9 -12.22 23.31 -7.52
CA ASP A 9 -10.91 22.71 -7.24
C ASP A 9 -10.91 21.43 -6.38
N LYS A 10 -12.08 20.83 -6.15
CA LYS A 10 -12.24 19.57 -5.39
C LYS A 10 -12.69 18.43 -6.27
N LEU A 11 -12.29 17.21 -5.90
CA LEU A 11 -12.85 16.00 -6.48
C LEU A 11 -14.30 15.81 -6.01
N SER A 12 -15.23 15.70 -6.95
CA SER A 12 -16.64 15.38 -6.71
C SER A 12 -16.89 13.88 -6.50
N ILE A 13 -15.83 13.07 -6.54
CA ILE A 13 -15.85 11.63 -6.26
C ILE A 13 -15.04 11.35 -4.99
N PRO A 14 -15.45 10.37 -4.17
CA PRO A 14 -14.64 9.92 -3.05
C PRO A 14 -13.36 9.25 -3.54
N LEU A 15 -12.30 9.37 -2.73
CA LEU A 15 -11.12 8.55 -2.84
C LEU A 15 -10.99 7.59 -1.66
N TYR A 16 -10.31 6.47 -1.88
CA TYR A 16 -10.21 5.38 -0.94
C TYR A 16 -8.77 4.97 -0.69
N HIS A 17 -8.47 4.58 0.55
CA HIS A 17 -7.18 4.02 0.94
C HIS A 17 -7.37 2.65 1.59
N GLY A 18 -6.66 1.64 1.10
CA GLY A 18 -6.59 0.33 1.74
C GLY A 18 -5.49 0.31 2.80
N THR A 19 -5.83 -0.05 4.04
CA THR A 19 -4.87 -0.10 5.15
C THR A 19 -5.17 -1.25 6.10
N THR A 20 -4.46 -1.31 7.22
CA THR A 20 -4.72 -2.29 8.29
C THR A 20 -4.77 -1.65 9.68
N SER A 21 -5.24 -2.41 10.66
CA SER A 21 -5.29 -2.02 12.08
C SER A 21 -3.96 -1.52 12.65
N LEU A 22 -2.82 -1.90 12.06
CA LEU A 22 -1.49 -1.38 12.44
C LEU A 22 -1.46 0.16 12.42
N PHE A 23 -2.14 0.78 11.45
CA PHE A 23 -2.03 2.20 11.18
C PHE A 23 -3.19 3.03 11.72
N ILE A 24 -4.30 2.40 12.11
CA ILE A 24 -5.53 3.10 12.51
C ILE A 24 -5.32 4.03 13.71
N LYS A 25 -4.55 3.61 14.73
CA LYS A 25 -4.25 4.48 15.87
C LYS A 25 -3.53 5.75 15.43
N SER A 26 -2.49 5.61 14.58
CA SER A 26 -1.73 6.73 14.06
C SER A 26 -2.58 7.65 13.19
N ILE A 27 -3.45 7.09 12.35
CA ILE A 27 -4.35 7.88 11.49
C ILE A 27 -5.35 8.66 12.33
N ASN A 28 -5.91 8.08 13.38
CA ASN A 28 -6.84 8.78 14.28
C ASN A 28 -6.16 9.93 15.05
N GLU A 29 -4.87 9.79 15.38
CA GLU A 29 -4.14 10.75 16.18
C GLU A 29 -3.53 11.88 15.34
N TYR A 30 -2.98 11.56 14.16
CA TYR A 30 -2.18 12.49 13.34
C TYR A 30 -2.79 12.78 11.97
N GLY A 31 -3.89 12.13 11.60
CA GLY A 31 -4.45 12.15 10.25
C GLY A 31 -3.73 11.20 9.30
N LEU A 32 -4.33 10.99 8.12
CA LEU A 32 -3.73 10.19 7.05
C LEU A 32 -2.63 11.00 6.37
N GLY A 33 -1.44 10.40 6.22
CA GLY A 33 -0.23 11.08 5.73
C GLY A 33 0.48 11.93 6.80
N GLY A 34 -0.04 12.01 8.03
CA GLY A 34 0.54 12.86 9.09
C GLY A 34 1.80 12.31 9.75
N LYS A 35 1.95 10.97 9.80
CA LYS A 35 3.12 10.30 10.36
C LYS A 35 3.44 9.07 9.55
N ASP A 36 4.72 8.86 9.24
CA ASP A 36 5.23 7.65 8.62
C ASP A 36 5.68 6.65 9.70
N PRO A 37 4.94 5.56 9.93
CA PRO A 37 5.29 4.58 10.95
C PRO A 37 6.54 3.78 10.56
N LEU A 38 6.86 3.63 9.27
CA LEU A 38 8.03 2.87 8.82
C LEU A 38 9.33 3.56 9.24
N LYS A 39 9.35 4.89 9.27
CA LYS A 39 10.47 5.68 9.83
C LYS A 39 10.65 5.41 11.32
N SER A 40 9.56 5.34 12.09
CA SER A 40 9.65 5.09 13.54
C SER A 40 10.24 3.72 13.87
N TYR A 41 10.06 2.74 12.98
CA TYR A 41 10.66 1.41 13.12
C TYR A 41 12.02 1.26 12.45
N ASN A 42 12.55 2.30 11.81
CA ASN A 42 13.78 2.21 11.02
C ASN A 42 13.72 1.12 9.92
N ALA A 43 12.53 0.89 9.35
CA ALA A 43 12.26 -0.27 8.51
C ALA A 43 13.07 -0.27 7.20
N LEU A 44 13.36 0.92 6.65
CA LEU A 44 14.20 1.07 5.46
C LEU A 44 15.65 0.63 5.72
N ASN A 45 16.24 0.98 6.86
CA ASN A 45 17.62 0.60 7.17
C ASN A 45 17.74 -0.93 7.33
N LEU A 46 16.75 -1.57 7.96
CA LEU A 46 16.71 -3.04 8.01
C LEU A 46 16.67 -3.62 6.59
N LEU A 47 15.80 -3.10 5.71
CA LEU A 47 15.74 -3.57 4.34
C LEU A 47 17.08 -3.39 3.59
N GLN A 48 17.72 -2.24 3.73
CA GLN A 48 19.01 -1.94 3.11
C GLN A 48 20.12 -2.90 3.59
N SER A 49 20.16 -3.19 4.89
CA SER A 49 21.10 -4.16 5.46
C SER A 49 20.87 -5.58 4.91
N LEU A 50 19.61 -6.03 4.90
CA LEU A 50 19.23 -7.33 4.35
C LEU A 50 19.51 -7.43 2.85
N TRP A 51 19.29 -6.35 2.09
CA TRP A 51 19.65 -6.24 0.69
C TRP A 51 21.15 -6.45 0.47
N CYS A 52 22.00 -5.76 1.24
CA CYS A 52 23.46 -5.94 1.14
C CYS A 52 23.88 -7.40 1.42
N LYS A 53 23.25 -8.07 2.39
CA LYS A 53 23.51 -9.49 2.66
C LYS A 53 23.06 -10.38 1.50
N ALA A 54 21.90 -10.10 0.91
CA ALA A 54 21.39 -10.81 -0.25
C ALA A 54 22.35 -10.68 -1.44
N GLU A 55 22.77 -9.47 -1.77
CA GLU A 55 23.70 -9.20 -2.88
C GLU A 55 25.04 -9.92 -2.68
N ASN A 56 25.56 -9.95 -1.47
CA ASN A 56 26.86 -10.58 -1.18
C ASN A 56 26.81 -12.11 -1.15
N GLN A 57 25.73 -12.71 -0.66
CA GLN A 57 25.66 -14.15 -0.38
C GLN A 57 24.80 -14.93 -1.38
N LEU A 58 23.91 -14.25 -2.13
CA LEU A 58 22.99 -14.87 -3.09
C LEU A 58 23.22 -14.38 -4.53
N ALA A 59 24.38 -13.80 -4.86
CA ALA A 59 24.69 -13.24 -6.17
C ALA A 59 24.40 -14.18 -7.36
N ASN A 60 24.50 -15.51 -7.16
CA ASN A 60 24.26 -16.53 -8.18
C ASN A 60 22.94 -17.30 -7.96
N ASP A 61 22.13 -16.96 -6.97
CA ASP A 61 20.85 -17.63 -6.71
C ASP A 61 19.80 -17.16 -7.73
N SER A 62 19.26 -18.09 -8.52
CA SER A 62 18.32 -17.76 -9.58
C SER A 62 17.02 -17.13 -9.08
N PHE A 63 16.56 -17.53 -7.89
CA PHE A 63 15.35 -16.97 -7.31
C PHE A 63 15.60 -15.54 -6.82
N TRP A 64 16.72 -15.28 -6.15
CA TRP A 64 17.14 -13.93 -5.79
C TRP A 64 17.19 -13.03 -7.02
N LEU A 65 17.89 -13.45 -8.07
CA LEU A 65 18.01 -12.69 -9.32
C LEU A 65 16.64 -12.37 -9.93
N SER A 66 15.67 -13.28 -9.83
CA SER A 66 14.30 -13.06 -10.35
C SER A 66 13.48 -11.99 -9.60
N ILE A 67 13.83 -11.71 -8.34
CA ILE A 67 13.12 -10.71 -7.50
C ILE A 67 13.98 -9.49 -7.17
N ARG A 68 15.27 -9.53 -7.50
CA ARG A 68 16.29 -8.53 -7.17
C ARG A 68 15.89 -7.11 -7.59
N GLU A 69 15.47 -6.95 -8.85
CA GLU A 69 15.09 -5.63 -9.40
C GLU A 69 13.96 -4.96 -8.59
N ARG A 70 12.98 -5.74 -8.13
CA ARG A 70 11.87 -5.23 -7.30
C ARG A 70 12.35 -4.67 -5.97
N PHE A 71 13.36 -5.27 -5.35
CA PHE A 71 13.88 -4.79 -4.07
C PHE A 71 14.88 -3.65 -4.28
N GLN A 72 15.59 -3.62 -5.40
CA GLN A 72 16.51 -2.54 -5.75
C GLN A 72 15.79 -1.19 -5.79
N THR A 73 14.66 -1.10 -6.49
CA THR A 73 13.86 0.12 -6.60
C THR A 73 13.39 0.63 -5.23
N ILE A 74 13.00 -0.28 -4.35
CA ILE A 74 12.60 0.01 -2.97
C ILE A 74 13.81 0.51 -2.16
N VAL A 75 14.96 -0.15 -2.26
CA VAL A 75 16.17 0.17 -1.50
C VAL A 75 16.73 1.54 -1.90
N GLU A 76 16.76 1.81 -3.21
CA GLU A 76 17.30 3.04 -3.78
C GLU A 76 16.34 4.24 -3.65
N GLN A 77 15.06 3.99 -3.34
CA GLN A 77 14.01 5.03 -3.29
C GLN A 77 13.89 5.83 -4.61
N ASN A 78 14.31 5.21 -5.72
CA ASN A 78 14.34 5.83 -7.04
C ASN A 78 12.97 5.71 -7.73
N GLN A 79 12.49 6.80 -8.32
CA GLN A 79 11.37 6.75 -9.26
C GLN A 79 11.85 6.13 -10.57
N PHE A 80 11.42 4.91 -10.87
CA PHE A 80 11.65 4.34 -12.18
C PHE A 80 10.70 5.02 -13.18
N LYS A 81 11.25 5.74 -14.16
CA LYS A 81 10.47 6.49 -15.15
C LYS A 81 9.43 5.59 -15.82
N GLY A 82 8.15 5.81 -15.52
CA GLY A 82 7.01 5.16 -16.18
C GLY A 82 6.55 3.83 -15.58
N VAL A 83 7.14 3.36 -14.47
CA VAL A 83 6.69 2.16 -13.75
C VAL A 83 6.46 2.57 -12.30
N LEU A 84 5.20 2.44 -11.85
CA LEU A 84 4.65 2.63 -10.49
C LEU A 84 5.62 3.20 -9.43
N ASN A 85 5.24 4.29 -8.75
CA ASN A 85 6.04 4.89 -7.69
C ASN A 85 6.21 3.93 -6.50
N GLN A 86 7.29 3.16 -6.50
CA GLN A 86 7.70 2.27 -5.40
C GLN A 86 8.43 3.00 -4.27
N GLN A 87 8.35 4.34 -4.23
CA GLN A 87 8.77 5.12 -3.09
C GLN A 87 7.84 4.82 -1.92
N HIS A 88 8.43 4.31 -0.84
CA HIS A 88 7.68 3.91 0.35
C HIS A 88 7.68 5.03 1.39
N GLY A 89 6.59 5.11 2.17
CA GLY A 89 6.34 6.21 3.10
C GLY A 89 5.34 7.23 2.56
N GLU A 90 4.89 7.06 1.32
CA GLU A 90 3.85 7.88 0.69
C GLU A 90 2.47 7.26 0.86
N THR A 91 1.44 8.11 0.84
CA THR A 91 0.04 7.67 0.93
C THR A 91 -0.63 7.76 -0.43
N TYR A 92 -1.22 6.65 -0.89
CA TYR A 92 -1.93 6.58 -2.17
C TYR A 92 -3.43 6.38 -1.98
N LEU A 93 -4.20 7.07 -2.80
CA LEU A 93 -5.65 7.11 -2.79
C LEU A 93 -6.19 6.70 -4.15
N THR A 94 -7.05 5.69 -4.20
CA THR A 94 -7.69 5.23 -5.45
C THR A 94 -9.14 5.71 -5.53
N TYR A 95 -9.63 6.00 -6.73
CA TYR A 95 -11.05 6.29 -6.95
C TYR A 95 -11.94 5.04 -6.85
N ASN A 96 -11.33 3.84 -6.89
CA ASN A 96 -12.07 2.59 -6.93
C ASN A 96 -12.04 1.89 -5.56
N PRO A 97 -13.19 1.77 -4.86
CA PRO A 97 -13.23 1.14 -3.54
C PRO A 97 -12.78 -0.32 -3.56
N MET A 98 -12.93 -1.03 -4.69
CA MET A 98 -12.50 -2.42 -4.81
C MET A 98 -10.99 -2.59 -4.85
N ILE A 99 -10.29 -1.62 -5.44
CA ILE A 99 -8.84 -1.59 -5.41
C ILE A 99 -8.36 -1.31 -3.98
N ALA A 100 -8.99 -0.40 -3.25
CA ALA A 100 -8.67 -0.15 -1.84
C ALA A 100 -8.93 -1.39 -0.96
N VAL A 101 -10.05 -2.08 -1.15
CA VAL A 101 -10.33 -3.36 -0.49
C VAL A 101 -9.23 -4.38 -0.79
N LYS A 102 -8.87 -4.53 -2.07
CA LYS A 102 -7.80 -5.43 -2.51
C LYS A 102 -6.49 -5.13 -1.79
N TYR A 103 -6.07 -3.87 -1.74
CA TYR A 103 -4.84 -3.48 -1.04
C TYR A 103 -4.90 -3.73 0.46
N ALA A 104 -6.04 -3.45 1.10
CA ALA A 104 -6.23 -3.74 2.52
C ALA A 104 -6.14 -5.24 2.82
N VAL A 105 -6.64 -6.12 1.94
CA VAL A 105 -6.62 -7.57 2.17
C VAL A 105 -5.32 -8.25 1.74
N ASP A 106 -4.63 -7.73 0.73
CA ASP A 106 -3.38 -8.34 0.25
C ASP A 106 -2.19 -7.98 1.17
N CYS A 107 -2.29 -6.92 1.96
CA CYS A 107 -1.23 -6.42 2.85
C CYS A 107 -1.36 -6.93 4.30
N LEU A 108 -1.23 -8.24 4.51
CA LEU A 108 -1.41 -8.91 5.82
C LEU A 108 -0.62 -8.28 6.99
N HIS A 109 0.57 -7.74 6.70
CA HIS A 109 1.53 -7.27 7.69
C HIS A 109 1.61 -5.75 7.79
N GLY A 110 0.56 -5.03 7.37
CA GLY A 110 0.51 -3.58 7.47
C GLY A 110 0.28 -2.93 6.12
N GLY A 111 1.27 -3.07 5.24
CA GLY A 111 1.30 -2.48 3.91
C GLY A 111 2.25 -3.25 2.98
N GLU A 112 2.35 -2.83 1.73
CA GLU A 112 3.19 -3.50 0.73
C GLU A 112 4.66 -3.56 1.17
N PHE A 113 5.21 -2.48 1.74
CA PHE A 113 6.59 -2.44 2.23
C PHE A 113 6.88 -3.58 3.22
N LEU A 114 6.07 -3.69 4.28
CA LEU A 114 6.26 -4.69 5.33
C LEU A 114 6.04 -6.11 4.82
N THR A 115 5.13 -6.26 3.85
CA THR A 115 4.89 -7.54 3.16
C THR A 115 6.12 -7.97 2.37
N ASN A 116 6.73 -7.07 1.60
CA ASN A 116 7.96 -7.34 0.86
C ASN A 116 9.15 -7.60 1.77
N LEU A 117 9.35 -6.77 2.79
CA LEU A 117 10.41 -6.94 3.77
C LEU A 117 10.33 -8.30 4.46
N ARG A 118 9.12 -8.73 4.86
CA ARG A 118 8.93 -10.08 5.43
C ARG A 118 9.28 -11.18 4.42
N GLY A 119 8.87 -11.02 3.16
CA GLY A 119 9.22 -11.96 2.09
C GLY A 119 10.73 -12.10 1.91
N LEU A 120 11.48 -10.99 1.93
CA LEU A 120 12.93 -11.01 1.87
C LEU A 120 13.53 -11.72 3.09
N ILE A 121 13.08 -11.38 4.30
CA ILE A 121 13.55 -12.04 5.54
C ILE A 121 13.37 -13.56 5.45
N GLN A 122 12.19 -14.01 5.00
CA GLN A 122 11.90 -15.45 4.86
C GLN A 122 12.81 -16.11 3.83
N LEU A 123 13.05 -15.47 2.68
CA LEU A 123 13.99 -15.95 1.68
C LEU A 123 15.40 -16.10 2.28
N LEU A 124 15.95 -15.04 2.87
CA LEU A 124 17.31 -15.04 3.40
C LEU A 124 17.49 -16.07 4.52
N ILE A 125 16.49 -16.22 5.39
CA ILE A 125 16.47 -17.26 6.42
C ILE A 125 16.44 -18.66 5.78
N SER A 126 15.61 -18.89 4.75
CA SER A 126 15.52 -20.18 4.06
C SER A 126 16.82 -20.58 3.35
N LYS A 127 17.63 -19.60 2.96
CA LYS A 127 18.94 -19.77 2.31
C LYS A 127 20.10 -19.80 3.31
N ASN A 128 19.82 -19.73 4.62
CA ASN A 128 20.81 -19.67 5.69
C ASN A 128 21.83 -18.53 5.54
N VAL A 129 21.38 -17.36 5.07
CA VAL A 129 22.22 -16.16 4.95
C VAL A 129 22.67 -15.70 6.35
N GLU A 130 23.97 -15.49 6.50
CA GLU A 130 24.61 -15.26 7.80
C GLU A 130 24.16 -13.95 8.48
N GLY A 131 23.85 -14.04 9.78
CA GLY A 131 23.51 -12.91 10.64
C GLY A 131 22.09 -12.37 10.49
N VAL A 132 21.29 -12.90 9.55
CA VAL A 132 19.94 -12.39 9.28
C VAL A 132 18.98 -12.64 10.45
N ARG A 133 19.06 -13.82 11.07
CA ARG A 133 18.15 -14.16 12.18
C ARG A 133 18.43 -13.28 13.38
N GLU A 134 19.70 -13.08 13.72
CA GLU A 134 20.18 -12.28 14.83
C GLU A 134 19.76 -10.82 14.63
N GLU A 135 20.00 -10.27 13.44
CA GLU A 135 19.64 -8.90 13.09
C GLU A 135 18.13 -8.66 13.18
N VAL A 136 17.31 -9.54 12.57
CA VAL A 136 15.85 -9.40 12.60
C VAL A 136 15.31 -9.55 14.02
N ASN A 137 15.84 -10.48 14.82
CA ASN A 137 15.40 -10.69 16.20
C ASN A 137 15.75 -9.52 17.12
N ALA A 138 16.86 -8.83 16.85
CA ALA A 138 17.25 -7.62 17.58
C ALA A 138 16.48 -6.36 17.14
N HIS A 139 15.83 -6.40 15.98
CA HIS A 139 15.20 -5.22 15.39
C HIS A 139 13.79 -4.93 15.95
N PRO A 140 13.42 -3.67 16.26
CA PRO A 140 12.10 -3.32 16.80
C PRO A 140 10.91 -3.77 15.94
N LEU A 141 11.11 -3.83 14.62
CA LEU A 141 10.09 -4.27 13.67
C LEU A 141 9.71 -5.75 13.84
N ARG A 142 10.48 -6.56 14.57
CA ARG A 142 10.20 -8.00 14.79
C ARG A 142 8.77 -8.23 15.27
N GLN A 143 8.35 -7.48 16.29
CA GLN A 143 7.01 -7.60 16.87
C GLN A 143 5.92 -7.24 15.87
N VAL A 144 6.21 -6.31 14.95
CA VAL A 144 5.28 -5.88 13.91
C VAL A 144 5.10 -6.98 12.86
N LEU A 145 6.20 -7.59 12.43
CA LEU A 145 6.23 -8.61 11.37
C LEU A 145 5.61 -9.95 11.78
N ASP A 146 5.57 -10.25 13.08
CA ASP A 146 4.99 -11.48 13.62
C ASP A 146 3.47 -11.41 13.83
N GLN A 147 2.86 -10.25 13.58
CA GLN A 147 1.43 -10.04 13.76
C GLN A 147 0.69 -9.98 12.43
N TYR A 148 -0.61 -10.25 12.52
CA TYR A 148 -1.58 -10.02 11.46
C TYR A 148 -2.46 -8.83 11.84
N TYR A 149 -2.76 -7.97 10.86
CA TYR A 149 -3.49 -6.74 11.11
C TYR A 149 -4.78 -6.68 10.32
N ASP A 150 -5.91 -6.64 11.04
CA ASP A 150 -7.24 -6.58 10.45
C ASP A 150 -7.33 -5.53 9.33
N PRO A 151 -7.98 -5.83 8.20
CA PRO A 151 -8.03 -4.93 7.05
C PRO A 151 -9.06 -3.81 7.24
N TYR A 152 -8.70 -2.60 6.83
CA TYR A 152 -9.52 -1.39 6.88
C TYR A 152 -9.51 -0.68 5.53
N VAL A 153 -10.61 -0.01 5.22
CA VAL A 153 -10.72 0.92 4.11
C VAL A 153 -11.07 2.28 4.67
N LEU A 154 -10.35 3.30 4.20
CA LEU A 154 -10.67 4.70 4.45
C LEU A 154 -11.39 5.24 3.24
N LYS A 155 -12.35 6.13 3.47
CA LYS A 155 -13.03 6.92 2.45
C LYS A 155 -12.88 8.39 2.80
N ILE A 156 -12.48 9.18 1.80
CA ILE A 156 -12.22 10.61 1.92
C ILE A 156 -13.04 11.29 0.84
N GLU A 157 -13.87 12.24 1.24
CA GLU A 157 -14.76 12.99 0.36
C GLU A 157 -14.15 14.36 0.03
N SER A 158 -14.42 14.86 -1.17
CA SER A 158 -14.19 16.28 -1.52
C SER A 158 -12.77 16.79 -1.30
N LEU A 159 -11.76 15.97 -1.63
CA LEU A 159 -10.36 16.34 -1.50
C LEU A 159 -9.97 17.41 -2.53
N ASP A 160 -9.16 18.38 -2.12
CA ASP A 160 -8.62 19.42 -3.00
C ASP A 160 -7.61 18.81 -3.98
N ILE A 161 -7.72 19.17 -5.25
CA ILE A 161 -6.82 18.68 -6.29
C ILE A 161 -5.37 19.11 -6.05
N ASN A 162 -5.17 20.24 -5.38
CA ASN A 162 -3.86 20.74 -5.00
C ASN A 162 -3.21 19.92 -3.89
N ASP A 163 -3.96 19.09 -3.18
CA ASP A 163 -3.44 18.12 -2.21
C ASP A 163 -3.07 16.78 -2.85
N LEU A 164 -3.21 16.67 -4.17
CA LEU A 164 -2.97 15.44 -4.93
C LEU A 164 -1.85 15.59 -5.97
N GLU A 165 -1.21 14.47 -6.25
CA GLU A 165 -0.28 14.26 -7.35
C GLU A 165 -0.68 12.98 -8.09
N THR A 166 -0.45 12.94 -9.40
CA THR A 166 -0.70 11.74 -10.21
C THR A 166 0.38 10.70 -9.94
N GLU A 167 -0.01 9.45 -9.72
CA GLU A 167 0.98 8.37 -9.49
C GLU A 167 1.88 8.14 -10.71
N THR A 168 1.33 8.34 -11.91
CA THR A 168 2.03 8.02 -13.17
C THR A 168 2.84 9.19 -13.75
N GLY A 169 2.91 10.33 -13.04
CA GLY A 169 3.52 11.57 -13.56
C GLY A 169 2.79 12.18 -14.76
N LEU A 170 1.55 11.76 -15.02
CA LEU A 170 0.71 12.36 -16.05
C LEU A 170 0.20 13.72 -15.59
N ALA A 171 -0.16 14.59 -16.53
CA ALA A 171 -0.91 15.80 -16.20
C ALA A 171 -2.25 15.42 -15.53
N MET A 172 -2.64 16.21 -14.52
CA MET A 172 -3.78 15.91 -13.66
C MET A 172 -5.09 15.78 -14.46
N ASP A 173 -5.31 16.66 -15.43
CA ASP A 173 -6.45 16.65 -16.35
C ASP A 173 -6.52 15.35 -17.18
N VAL A 174 -5.38 14.84 -17.65
CA VAL A 174 -5.30 13.57 -18.39
C VAL A 174 -5.66 12.39 -17.49
N GLN A 175 -5.18 12.37 -16.25
CA GLN A 175 -5.55 11.32 -15.29
C GLN A 175 -7.04 11.35 -14.97
N ILE A 176 -7.61 12.53 -14.75
CA ILE A 176 -9.04 12.72 -14.47
C ILE A 176 -9.91 12.29 -15.66
N ALA A 177 -9.51 12.62 -16.89
CA ALA A 177 -10.20 12.15 -18.09
C ALA A 177 -10.22 10.62 -18.20
N LYS A 178 -9.10 9.95 -17.87
CA LYS A 178 -9.03 8.48 -17.82
C LYS A 178 -9.95 7.90 -16.75
N ILE A 179 -9.97 8.47 -15.55
CA ILE A 179 -10.86 8.04 -14.46
C ILE A 179 -12.33 8.18 -14.90
N SER A 180 -12.70 9.31 -15.49
CA SER A 180 -14.05 9.54 -16.01
C SER A 180 -14.46 8.49 -17.05
N HIS A 181 -13.54 8.18 -17.97
CA HIS A 181 -13.75 7.12 -18.96
C HIS A 181 -13.91 5.74 -18.29
N TYR A 182 -13.04 5.38 -17.35
CA TYR A 182 -13.12 4.09 -16.67
C TYR A 182 -14.39 3.95 -15.84
N MET A 183 -14.78 4.98 -15.09
CA MET A 183 -16.02 4.99 -14.33
C MET A 183 -17.25 4.84 -15.25
N SER A 184 -17.29 5.57 -16.37
CA SER A 184 -18.41 5.53 -17.32
C SER A 184 -18.58 4.17 -18.01
N ASN A 185 -17.49 3.38 -18.08
CA ASN A 185 -17.48 2.06 -18.70
C ASN A 185 -17.37 0.90 -17.68
N ALA A 186 -17.51 1.19 -16.38
CA ALA A 186 -17.34 0.22 -15.29
C ALA A 186 -16.01 -0.56 -15.33
N ILE A 187 -14.95 0.09 -15.82
CA ILE A 187 -13.60 -0.48 -15.89
C ILE A 187 -12.92 -0.32 -14.52
N ILE A 188 -12.46 -1.44 -13.96
CA ILE A 188 -11.64 -1.46 -12.75
C ILE A 188 -10.20 -1.13 -13.16
N SER A 189 -9.67 0.00 -12.68
CA SER A 189 -8.30 0.43 -12.92
C SER A 189 -7.58 0.69 -11.60
N PRO A 190 -6.29 0.31 -11.47
CA PRO A 190 -5.50 0.57 -10.28
C PRO A 190 -5.05 2.04 -10.17
N LEU A 191 -5.47 2.91 -11.09
CA LEU A 191 -5.04 4.30 -11.12
C LEU A 191 -5.32 5.01 -9.78
N SER A 192 -4.26 5.60 -9.23
CA SER A 192 -4.30 6.23 -7.91
C SER A 192 -3.69 7.64 -7.94
N PHE A 193 -3.94 8.38 -6.87
CA PHE A 193 -3.33 9.67 -6.57
C PHE A 193 -2.40 9.51 -5.38
N LYS A 194 -1.25 10.17 -5.44
CA LYS A 194 -0.38 10.38 -4.28
C LYS A 194 -0.91 11.58 -3.50
N LEU A 195 -1.05 11.41 -2.19
CA LEU A 195 -1.47 12.46 -1.26
C LEU A 195 -0.26 13.32 -0.87
N LYS A 196 -0.35 14.64 -1.04
CA LYS A 196 0.70 15.61 -0.68
C LYS A 196 0.50 16.27 0.68
N SER A 197 -0.75 16.29 1.16
CA SER A 197 -1.14 16.99 2.39
C SER A 197 -1.82 16.04 3.35
N VAL A 198 -1.71 16.32 4.65
CA VAL A 198 -2.35 15.50 5.68
C VAL A 198 -3.87 15.64 5.61
N VAL A 199 -4.60 14.53 5.51
CA VAL A 199 -6.06 14.50 5.69
C VAL A 199 -6.37 14.35 7.17
N LYS A 200 -7.14 15.28 7.72
CA LYS A 200 -7.42 15.30 9.17
C LYS A 200 -8.35 14.16 9.56
N PRO A 201 -8.24 13.61 10.79
CA PRO A 201 -9.05 12.47 11.22
C PRO A 201 -10.56 12.65 11.04
N GLN A 202 -11.09 13.86 11.28
CA GLN A 202 -12.53 14.11 11.14
C GLN A 202 -13.04 14.08 9.69
N ASP A 203 -12.13 14.16 8.71
CA ASP A 203 -12.45 14.16 7.28
C ASP A 203 -12.32 12.74 6.66
N ILE A 204 -12.14 11.72 7.52
CA ILE A 204 -11.90 10.34 7.12
C ILE A 204 -13.00 9.43 7.68
N GLU A 205 -13.74 8.77 6.79
CA GLU A 205 -14.58 7.64 7.18
C GLU A 205 -13.70 6.37 7.22
N ILE A 206 -13.59 5.75 8.40
CA ILE A 206 -12.78 4.55 8.61
C ILE A 206 -13.68 3.32 8.78
N LYS A 207 -13.52 2.33 7.91
CA LYS A 207 -14.30 1.10 7.96
C LYS A 207 -13.43 -0.13 8.09
N LYS A 208 -13.70 -0.93 9.13
CA LYS A 208 -13.16 -2.29 9.24
C LYS A 208 -13.89 -3.22 8.27
N ILE A 209 -13.16 -3.90 7.39
CA ILE A 209 -13.76 -4.74 6.33
C ILE A 209 -13.55 -6.25 6.54
N GLY A 210 -12.84 -6.64 7.59
CA GLY A 210 -12.62 -8.04 7.94
C GLY A 210 -11.89 -8.22 9.27
N LYS A 211 -11.57 -9.48 9.59
CA LYS A 211 -10.64 -9.84 10.65
C LYS A 211 -9.65 -10.89 10.12
N TRP A 212 -8.37 -10.77 10.47
CA TRP A 212 -7.42 -11.86 10.25
C TRP A 212 -7.32 -12.67 11.53
N GLN A 213 -7.92 -13.85 11.54
CA GLN A 213 -7.82 -14.76 12.68
C GLN A 213 -7.28 -16.15 12.30
N THR A 214 -7.41 -16.61 11.03
CA THR A 214 -6.90 -17.94 10.64
C THR A 214 -6.41 -18.04 9.18
N VAL A 215 -5.66 -19.11 8.87
CA VAL A 215 -5.20 -19.48 7.52
C VAL A 215 -6.38 -19.79 6.57
N GLU A 216 -7.48 -20.32 7.08
CA GLU A 216 -8.69 -20.59 6.29
C GLU A 216 -9.37 -19.31 5.81
N GLN A 217 -9.34 -18.24 6.61
CA GLN A 217 -9.84 -16.91 6.21
C GLN A 217 -8.96 -16.28 5.11
N GLN A 218 -7.66 -16.59 5.10
CA GLN A 218 -6.73 -16.21 4.04
C GLN A 218 -7.06 -16.92 2.71
N LEU A 219 -7.44 -18.19 2.76
CA LEU A 219 -7.90 -18.93 1.58
C LEU A 219 -9.25 -18.42 1.09
N ALA A 220 -10.21 -18.20 1.99
CA ALA A 220 -11.55 -17.71 1.65
C ALA A 220 -11.52 -16.32 1.01
N LEU A 221 -10.65 -15.41 1.46
CA LEU A 221 -10.48 -14.09 0.85
C LEU A 221 -9.71 -14.12 -0.47
N LYS A 222 -8.75 -15.04 -0.66
CA LYS A 222 -8.15 -15.31 -1.99
C LYS A 222 -9.17 -15.87 -2.99
N ILE A 223 -10.14 -16.67 -2.53
CA ILE A 223 -11.25 -17.18 -3.34
C ILE A 223 -12.31 -16.08 -3.58
N LEU A 224 -12.57 -15.20 -2.62
CA LEU A 224 -13.43 -14.02 -2.83
C LEU A 224 -12.75 -12.99 -3.75
N ASN A 225 -11.42 -12.98 -3.83
CA ASN A 225 -10.64 -12.21 -4.79
C ASN A 225 -11.00 -12.54 -6.26
N THR A 226 -11.53 -13.74 -6.52
CA THR A 226 -12.07 -14.14 -7.84
C THR A 226 -13.56 -13.86 -8.01
N LYS A 227 -14.29 -13.44 -6.96
CA LYS A 227 -15.73 -13.15 -6.97
C LYS A 227 -16.09 -11.95 -6.08
N TYR A 228 -15.75 -10.76 -6.54
CA TYR A 228 -15.67 -9.54 -5.72
C TYR A 228 -16.96 -8.71 -5.57
N SER A 229 -18.14 -9.22 -5.92
CA SER A 229 -19.38 -8.41 -5.92
C SER A 229 -19.98 -8.09 -4.52
N ARG A 230 -19.77 -8.94 -3.50
CA ARG A 230 -20.52 -8.85 -2.23
C ARG A 230 -20.03 -7.80 -1.22
N TYR A 231 -18.85 -7.21 -1.39
CA TYR A 231 -18.32 -6.21 -0.46
C TYR A 231 -18.66 -4.76 -0.86
N VAL A 232 -18.91 -4.51 -2.15
CA VAL A 232 -19.31 -3.18 -2.65
C VAL A 232 -20.65 -2.74 -2.06
N GLU A 233 -21.61 -3.67 -1.94
CA GLU A 233 -22.96 -3.40 -1.41
C GLU A 233 -22.95 -2.91 0.04
N LYS A 234 -21.85 -3.12 0.77
CA LYS A 234 -21.70 -2.59 2.14
C LYS A 234 -20.92 -1.28 2.20
N LEU A 235 -20.29 -0.85 1.12
CA LEU A 235 -19.54 0.41 1.03
C LEU A 235 -20.37 1.55 0.41
N GLY A 236 -21.56 1.23 -0.11
CA GLY A 236 -22.62 2.19 -0.46
C GLY A 236 -23.64 2.33 0.66
#